data_AF-Q585P8-F1
#
_entry.id   AF-Q585P8-F1
#
_cell.length_a   1.000
_cell.length_b   1.000
_cell.length_c   1.000
_cell.angle_alpha   90.00
_cell.angle_beta   90.00
_cell.angle_gamma   90.00
#
_symmetry.space_group_name_H-M   'P 1'
#
loop_
_entity.id
_entity.type
_entity.pdbx_description
1 polymer ?
#
loop_
_entity_poly.entity_id
_entity_poly.type
_entity_poly.pdbx_seq_one_letter_code
_entity_poly.pdbx_strand_id
1 'polypeptide(L)'
;MEFFRRTFHDIKLRLHVSKVCSEASKAPAVPPTECMELAEAHPHLVASVIGDGLGRTSGAHLYGYLVLLEGLVNSCSSSFHSAMAQDCVLQENLVSLAIGRAEGSERRRSRHLARLTLLEYSRMFADEPELQSLAVLARKVEQRTGRHLLRAIVLENKSVRFVDPRPQDIVVYSPTESTVGTAASADGPAAWPCPICTSVNRSTDETCLACGAARYRNSNTFPLGNKSAVVNGQKEKHTCSDDGGEVNNSVACPSVSVEGGGVSHV
;
A
#
# COMPACT_ATOMS: atom_id res chain seq x y z
N MET A 1 -36.34 2.88 -28.14
CA MET A 1 -36.13 4.28 -27.70
C MET A 1 -35.79 4.40 -26.21
N GLU A 2 -36.38 3.60 -25.32
CA GLU A 2 -36.11 3.69 -23.88
C GLU A 2 -34.65 3.41 -23.49
N PHE A 3 -34.01 2.43 -24.13
CA PHE A 3 -32.59 2.13 -23.91
C PHE A 3 -31.72 3.38 -24.06
N PHE A 4 -31.83 4.09 -25.20
CA PHE A 4 -31.06 5.32 -25.42
C PHE A 4 -31.37 6.41 -24.39
N ARG A 5 -32.63 6.54 -23.96
CA ARG A 5 -33.00 7.51 -22.92
C ARG A 5 -32.37 7.17 -21.57
N ARG A 6 -32.38 5.90 -21.16
CA ARG A 6 -31.74 5.42 -19.92
C ARG A 6 -30.22 5.59 -19.98
N THR A 7 -29.58 5.11 -21.05
CA THR A 7 -28.13 5.26 -21.24
C THR A 7 -27.70 6.72 -21.26
N PHE A 8 -28.45 7.60 -21.94
CA PHE A 8 -28.15 9.03 -21.96
C PHE A 8 -28.31 9.66 -20.57
N HIS A 9 -29.35 9.28 -19.83
CA HIS A 9 -29.56 9.71 -18.45
C HIS A 9 -28.41 9.28 -17.54
N ASP A 10 -27.98 8.01 -17.64
CA ASP A 10 -26.87 7.46 -16.85
C ASP A 10 -25.53 8.16 -17.17
N ILE A 11 -25.26 8.44 -18.44
CA ILE A 11 -24.08 9.21 -18.86
C ILE A 11 -24.15 10.63 -18.31
N LYS A 12 -25.30 11.29 -18.42
CA LYS A 12 -25.51 12.65 -17.90
C LYS A 12 -25.30 12.69 -16.39
N LEU A 13 -25.82 11.69 -15.67
CA LEU A 13 -25.64 11.56 -14.23
C LEU A 13 -24.17 11.32 -13.87
N ARG A 14 -23.47 10.41 -14.55
CA ARG A 14 -22.02 10.19 -14.32
C ARG A 14 -21.20 11.45 -14.57
N LEU A 15 -21.50 12.21 -15.63
CA LEU A 15 -20.82 13.48 -15.90
C LEU A 15 -21.12 14.53 -14.84
N HIS A 16 -22.36 14.59 -14.36
CA HIS A 16 -22.76 15.50 -13.29
C HIS A 16 -22.04 15.17 -11.98
N VAL A 17 -22.07 13.90 -11.54
CA VAL A 17 -21.33 13.43 -10.36
C VAL A 17 -19.84 13.70 -10.49
N SER A 18 -19.24 13.40 -11.66
CA SER A 18 -17.83 13.69 -11.93
C SER A 18 -17.48 15.17 -11.79
N LYS A 19 -18.34 16.05 -12.32
CA LYS A 19 -18.17 17.50 -12.19
C LYS A 19 -18.25 17.93 -10.73
N VAL A 20 -19.28 17.52 -9.99
CA VAL A 20 -19.49 17.89 -8.58
C VAL A 20 -18.32 17.41 -7.72
N CYS A 21 -17.89 16.14 -7.86
CA CYS A 21 -16.75 15.61 -7.12
C CYS A 21 -15.44 16.32 -7.49
N SER A 22 -15.23 16.65 -8.77
CA SER A 22 -14.04 17.39 -9.21
C SER A 22 -14.01 18.81 -8.64
N GLU A 23 -15.14 19.51 -8.59
CA GLU A 23 -15.26 20.83 -7.97
C GLU A 23 -15.06 20.76 -6.45
N ALA A 24 -15.70 19.80 -5.78
CA ALA A 24 -15.53 19.55 -4.35
C ALA A 24 -14.08 19.24 -3.97
N SER A 25 -13.35 18.49 -4.82
CA SER A 25 -11.93 18.17 -4.58
C SER A 25 -11.02 19.41 -4.54
N LYS A 26 -11.45 20.56 -5.07
CA LYS A 26 -10.65 21.79 -5.07
C LYS A 26 -10.74 22.56 -3.74
N ALA A 27 -11.78 22.32 -2.93
CA ALA A 27 -12.05 23.04 -1.69
C ALA A 27 -12.39 22.06 -0.53
N PRO A 28 -11.38 21.46 0.12
CA PRO A 28 -11.52 20.23 0.89
C PRO A 28 -12.09 20.38 2.32
N ALA A 29 -12.72 21.50 2.69
CA ALA A 29 -13.09 21.71 4.09
C ALA A 29 -14.31 20.89 4.53
N VAL A 30 -15.37 20.84 3.71
CA VAL A 30 -16.63 20.13 3.98
C VAL A 30 -17.21 19.70 2.62
N PRO A 31 -17.69 18.46 2.46
CA PRO A 31 -18.34 18.05 1.22
C PRO A 31 -19.57 18.96 0.97
N PRO A 32 -19.71 19.53 -0.24
CA PRO A 32 -20.87 20.35 -0.55
C PRO A 32 -22.14 19.51 -0.43
N THR A 33 -23.26 20.13 -0.02
CA THR A 33 -24.55 19.45 0.21
C THR A 33 -24.98 18.62 -1.00
N GLU A 34 -24.82 19.15 -2.20
CA GLU A 34 -25.10 18.45 -3.46
C GLU A 34 -24.28 17.14 -3.61
N CYS A 35 -23.01 17.13 -3.17
CA CYS A 35 -22.20 15.92 -3.22
C CYS A 35 -22.67 14.86 -2.23
N MET A 36 -23.16 15.27 -1.05
CA MET A 36 -23.73 14.35 -0.06
C MET A 36 -25.06 13.77 -0.55
N GLU A 37 -25.95 14.60 -1.12
CA GLU A 37 -27.22 14.15 -1.71
C GLU A 37 -26.98 13.14 -2.85
N LEU A 38 -26.00 13.40 -3.72
CA LEU A 38 -25.60 12.46 -4.76
C LEU A 38 -25.01 11.16 -4.20
N ALA A 39 -24.25 11.23 -3.10
CA ALA A 39 -23.66 10.06 -2.46
C ALA A 39 -24.74 9.16 -1.81
N GLU A 40 -25.77 9.74 -1.23
CA GLU A 40 -26.92 8.98 -0.69
C GLU A 40 -27.79 8.40 -1.81
N ALA A 41 -28.06 9.17 -2.87
CA ALA A 41 -28.91 8.71 -3.96
C ALA A 41 -28.23 7.68 -4.87
N HIS A 42 -26.91 7.81 -5.09
CA HIS A 42 -26.15 7.02 -6.05
C HIS A 42 -24.76 6.60 -5.52
N PRO A 43 -24.69 5.87 -4.39
CA PRO A 43 -23.44 5.61 -3.67
C PRO A 43 -22.37 4.90 -4.51
N HIS A 44 -22.75 3.89 -5.32
CA HIS A 44 -21.82 3.19 -6.21
C HIS A 44 -21.23 4.07 -7.30
N LEU A 45 -22.00 5.01 -7.83
CA LEU A 45 -21.53 5.91 -8.88
C LEU A 45 -20.54 6.93 -8.31
N VAL A 46 -20.84 7.48 -7.14
CA VAL A 46 -19.95 8.41 -6.42
C VAL A 46 -18.65 7.70 -6.02
N ALA A 47 -18.73 6.49 -5.44
CA ALA A 47 -17.55 5.69 -5.12
C ALA A 47 -16.68 5.43 -6.37
N SER A 48 -17.29 5.03 -7.49
CA SER A 48 -16.58 4.78 -8.75
C SER A 48 -15.90 6.04 -9.30
N VAL A 49 -16.58 7.20 -9.24
CA VAL A 49 -16.03 8.49 -9.70
C VAL A 49 -14.86 8.94 -8.83
N ILE A 50 -14.96 8.78 -7.51
CA ILE A 50 -13.85 9.08 -6.60
C ILE A 50 -12.69 8.12 -6.86
N GLY A 51 -12.98 6.83 -7.04
CA GLY A 51 -11.99 5.81 -7.42
C GLY A 51 -11.23 6.18 -8.70
N ASP A 52 -11.96 6.58 -9.75
CA ASP A 52 -11.38 7.10 -11.01
C ASP A 52 -10.50 8.34 -10.76
N GLY A 53 -10.95 9.28 -9.92
CA GLY A 53 -10.20 10.47 -9.51
C GLY A 53 -8.90 10.14 -8.79
N LEU A 54 -8.92 9.16 -7.88
CA LEU A 54 -7.73 8.70 -7.17
C LEU A 54 -6.71 8.00 -8.09
N GLY A 55 -7.18 7.32 -9.15
CA GLY A 55 -6.33 6.60 -10.09
C GLY A 55 -5.73 7.48 -11.21
N ARG A 56 -6.41 8.55 -11.62
CA ARG A 56 -6.05 9.32 -12.84
C ARG A 56 -5.39 10.67 -12.56
N THR A 57 -5.53 11.24 -11.37
CA THR A 57 -5.25 12.67 -11.17
C THR A 57 -3.83 12.96 -10.69
N SER A 58 -3.31 14.14 -11.09
CA SER A 58 -2.06 14.72 -10.60
C SER A 58 -2.15 15.17 -9.13
N GLY A 59 -0.99 15.34 -8.48
CA GLY A 59 -0.82 15.46 -7.02
C GLY A 59 -1.80 16.36 -6.26
N ALA A 60 -2.00 17.61 -6.69
CA ALA A 60 -2.86 18.55 -5.96
C ALA A 60 -4.32 18.10 -5.80
N HIS A 61 -4.93 17.57 -6.87
CA HIS A 61 -6.32 17.09 -6.82
C HIS A 61 -6.46 15.77 -6.09
N LEU A 62 -5.42 14.94 -6.11
CA LEU A 62 -5.41 13.66 -5.41
C LEU A 62 -5.68 13.84 -3.91
N TYR A 63 -5.02 14.83 -3.29
CA TYR A 63 -5.25 15.18 -1.89
C TYR A 63 -6.71 15.60 -1.67
N GLY A 64 -7.25 16.42 -2.56
CA GLY A 64 -8.64 16.86 -2.54
C GLY A 64 -9.66 15.72 -2.58
N TYR A 65 -9.45 14.72 -3.45
CA TYR A 65 -10.29 13.53 -3.52
C TYR A 65 -10.22 12.68 -2.25
N LEU A 66 -9.04 12.56 -1.63
CA LEU A 66 -8.90 11.85 -0.35
C LEU A 66 -9.66 12.54 0.78
N VAL A 67 -9.56 13.87 0.89
CA VAL A 67 -10.30 14.61 1.92
C VAL A 67 -11.81 14.58 1.64
N LEU A 68 -12.22 14.67 0.37
CA LEU A 68 -13.62 14.48 -0.01
C LEU A 68 -14.15 13.10 0.41
N LEU A 69 -13.36 12.04 0.16
CA LEU A 69 -13.72 10.69 0.56
C LEU A 69 -13.88 10.57 2.07
N GLU A 70 -12.95 11.10 2.85
CA GLU A 70 -13.03 11.14 4.32
C GLU A 70 -14.29 11.90 4.78
N GLY A 71 -14.57 13.05 4.19
CA GLY A 71 -15.76 13.84 4.49
C GLY A 71 -17.07 13.09 4.19
N LEU A 72 -17.14 12.38 3.07
CA LEU A 72 -18.30 11.57 2.71
C LEU A 72 -18.46 10.36 3.63
N VAL A 73 -17.38 9.64 3.97
CA VAL A 73 -17.45 8.51 4.91
C VAL A 73 -17.97 8.94 6.27
N ASN A 74 -17.57 10.13 6.75
CA ASN A 74 -18.02 10.65 8.03
C ASN A 74 -19.45 11.22 8.03
N SER A 75 -20.01 11.53 6.85
CA SER A 75 -21.30 12.23 6.73
C SER A 75 -22.42 11.36 6.14
N CYS A 76 -22.08 10.36 5.32
CA CYS A 76 -23.03 9.52 4.62
C CYS A 76 -23.42 8.27 5.42
N SER A 77 -24.55 7.68 5.02
CA SER A 77 -25.10 6.45 5.58
C SER A 77 -24.27 5.21 5.23
N SER A 78 -24.61 4.08 5.86
CA SER A 78 -24.01 2.77 5.58
C SER A 78 -24.10 2.37 4.10
N SER A 79 -25.07 2.88 3.35
CA SER A 79 -25.20 2.60 1.91
C SER A 79 -23.96 3.03 1.12
N PHE A 80 -23.35 4.16 1.47
CA PHE A 80 -22.11 4.64 0.87
C PHE A 80 -20.92 3.76 1.27
N HIS A 81 -20.86 3.34 2.54
CA HIS A 81 -19.81 2.44 3.02
C HIS A 81 -19.87 1.08 2.32
N SER A 82 -21.06 0.49 2.17
CA SER A 82 -21.26 -0.77 1.43
C SER A 82 -20.87 -0.62 -0.04
N ALA A 83 -21.17 0.53 -0.67
CA ALA A 83 -20.72 0.80 -2.03
C ALA A 83 -19.19 0.86 -2.15
N MET A 84 -18.50 1.50 -1.19
CA MET A 84 -17.04 1.50 -1.13
C MET A 84 -16.45 0.11 -0.90
N ALA A 85 -17.10 -0.71 -0.05
CA ALA A 85 -16.68 -2.07 0.25
C ALA A 85 -16.78 -3.01 -0.97
N GLN A 86 -17.67 -2.69 -1.93
CA GLN A 86 -17.83 -3.40 -3.19
C GLN A 86 -16.96 -2.86 -4.33
N ASP A 87 -16.50 -1.60 -4.25
CA ASP A 87 -15.64 -1.00 -5.27
C ASP A 87 -14.17 -1.40 -5.11
N CYS A 88 -13.80 -2.51 -5.74
CA CYS A 88 -12.42 -3.01 -5.75
C CYS A 88 -11.41 -2.03 -6.38
N VAL A 89 -11.84 -1.18 -7.33
CA VAL A 89 -10.95 -0.24 -8.03
C VAL A 89 -10.58 0.89 -7.09
N LEU A 90 -11.55 1.45 -6.36
CA LEU A 90 -11.30 2.44 -5.32
C LEU A 90 -10.35 1.90 -4.26
N GLN A 91 -10.59 0.67 -3.78
CA GLN A 91 -9.74 0.02 -2.78
C GLN A 91 -8.29 -0.17 -3.26
N GLU A 92 -8.10 -0.69 -4.48
CA GLU A 92 -6.76 -0.87 -5.06
C GLU A 92 -6.06 0.46 -5.32
N ASN A 93 -6.80 1.52 -5.69
CA ASN A 93 -6.23 2.85 -5.83
C ASN A 93 -5.76 3.39 -4.47
N LEU A 94 -6.53 3.26 -3.39
CA LEU A 94 -6.10 3.66 -2.04
C LEU A 94 -4.85 2.90 -1.58
N VAL A 95 -4.81 1.58 -1.78
CA VAL A 95 -3.64 0.75 -1.45
C VAL A 95 -2.43 1.17 -2.29
N SER A 96 -2.61 1.40 -3.58
CA SER A 96 -1.55 1.86 -4.50
C SER A 96 -0.98 3.21 -4.07
N LEU A 97 -1.85 4.14 -3.64
CA LEU A 97 -1.43 5.45 -3.13
C LEU A 97 -0.62 5.33 -1.83
N ALA A 98 -1.05 4.47 -0.91
CA ALA A 98 -0.36 4.26 0.38
C ALA A 98 1.03 3.63 0.21
N ILE A 99 1.22 2.77 -0.79
CA ILE A 99 2.48 2.06 -1.06
C ILE A 99 3.42 2.86 -1.97
N GLY A 100 2.85 3.63 -2.91
CA GLY A 100 3.57 4.28 -3.99
C GLY A 100 4.74 5.17 -3.54
N ARG A 101 5.73 5.29 -4.42
CA ARG A 101 6.78 6.30 -4.25
C ARG A 101 6.15 7.70 -4.32
N ALA A 102 6.47 8.53 -3.34
CA ALA A 102 5.95 9.88 -3.23
C ALA A 102 7.08 10.89 -3.44
N GLU A 103 7.20 11.34 -4.69
CA GLU A 103 8.09 12.41 -5.09
C GLU A 103 7.35 13.75 -4.98
N GLY A 104 8.00 14.73 -4.35
CA GLY A 104 7.37 16.03 -4.05
C GLY A 104 6.54 16.03 -2.76
N SER A 105 6.32 17.24 -2.23
CA SER A 105 5.55 17.47 -0.99
C SER A 105 4.08 17.09 -1.13
N GLU A 106 3.43 17.41 -2.25
CA GLU A 106 2.01 17.11 -2.49
C GLU A 106 1.71 15.61 -2.50
N ARG A 107 2.54 14.83 -3.20
CA ARG A 107 2.37 13.38 -3.26
C ARG A 107 2.68 12.72 -1.92
N ARG A 108 3.65 13.25 -1.16
CA ARG A 108 3.93 12.80 0.21
C ARG A 108 2.76 13.07 1.12
N ARG A 109 2.17 14.26 1.04
CA ARG A 109 0.96 14.64 1.80
C ARG A 109 -0.23 13.75 1.45
N SER A 110 -0.46 13.48 0.16
CA SER A 110 -1.53 12.59 -0.31
C SER A 110 -1.30 11.14 0.14
N ARG A 111 -0.08 10.62 0.02
CA ARG A 111 0.27 9.29 0.53
C ARG A 111 0.09 9.20 2.03
N HIS A 112 0.54 10.20 2.77
CA HIS A 112 0.40 10.25 4.22
C HIS A 112 -1.08 10.19 4.62
N LEU A 113 -1.93 11.01 3.99
CA LEU A 113 -3.37 10.99 4.21
C LEU A 113 -4.00 9.64 3.85
N ALA A 114 -3.63 9.04 2.71
CA ALA A 114 -4.12 7.71 2.33
C ALA A 114 -3.76 6.65 3.40
N ARG A 115 -2.56 6.69 3.96
CA ARG A 115 -2.16 5.77 5.04
C ARG A 115 -2.96 5.97 6.32
N LEU A 116 -3.21 7.22 6.71
CA LEU A 116 -4.07 7.54 7.85
C LEU A 116 -5.50 7.04 7.60
N THR A 117 -6.04 7.28 6.40
CA THR A 117 -7.37 6.83 5.99
C THR A 117 -7.51 5.31 6.10
N LEU A 118 -6.51 4.56 5.63
CA LEU A 118 -6.54 3.10 5.70
C LEU A 118 -6.46 2.56 7.14
N LEU A 119 -5.70 3.22 8.02
CA LEU A 119 -5.70 2.88 9.44
C LEU A 119 -7.05 3.18 10.08
N GLU A 120 -7.65 4.32 9.74
CA GLU A 120 -8.95 4.70 10.27
C GLU A 120 -10.03 3.72 9.83
N TYR A 121 -10.05 3.31 8.55
CA TYR A 121 -10.97 2.29 8.06
C TYR A 121 -10.77 0.93 8.74
N SER A 122 -9.51 0.55 9.00
CA SER A 122 -9.22 -0.69 9.73
C SER A 122 -9.76 -0.69 11.15
N ARG A 123 -9.91 0.48 11.76
CA ARG A 123 -10.48 0.66 13.11
C ARG A 123 -12.00 0.79 13.06
N MET A 124 -12.52 1.60 12.16
CA MET A 124 -13.93 1.97 12.05
C MET A 124 -14.81 0.82 11.56
N PHE A 125 -14.31 -0.03 10.66
CA PHE A 125 -15.07 -1.10 10.02
C PHE A 125 -14.68 -2.50 10.54
N ALA A 126 -13.94 -2.60 11.65
CA ALA A 126 -13.43 -3.86 12.17
C ALA A 126 -14.54 -4.85 12.60
N ASP A 127 -15.64 -4.31 13.15
CA ASP A 127 -16.72 -5.10 13.73
C ASP A 127 -17.87 -5.38 12.74
N GLU A 128 -17.83 -4.79 11.54
CA GLU A 128 -18.92 -4.88 10.55
C GLU A 128 -18.55 -5.86 9.42
N PRO A 129 -19.16 -7.07 9.37
CA PRO A 129 -18.75 -8.13 8.46
C PRO A 129 -18.92 -7.74 6.98
N GLU A 130 -19.92 -6.92 6.66
CA GLU A 130 -20.17 -6.45 5.29
C GLU A 130 -19.06 -5.50 4.78
N LEU A 131 -18.34 -4.84 5.69
CA LEU A 131 -17.31 -3.84 5.39
C LEU A 131 -15.90 -4.38 5.62
N GLN A 132 -15.76 -5.68 5.86
CA GLN A 132 -14.48 -6.34 6.14
C GLN A 132 -13.44 -6.11 5.04
N SER A 133 -13.86 -5.94 3.78
CA SER A 133 -12.96 -5.63 2.66
C SER A 133 -12.20 -4.31 2.86
N LEU A 134 -12.84 -3.32 3.48
CA LEU A 134 -12.23 -2.03 3.86
C LEU A 134 -11.34 -2.17 5.09
N ALA A 135 -11.78 -2.96 6.09
CA ALA A 135 -11.04 -3.14 7.34
C ALA A 135 -9.65 -3.78 7.12
N VAL A 136 -9.52 -4.68 6.13
CA VAL A 136 -8.26 -5.39 5.83
C VAL A 136 -7.30 -4.61 4.94
N LEU A 137 -7.65 -3.43 4.43
CA LEU A 137 -6.80 -2.69 3.48
C LEU A 137 -5.45 -2.27 4.09
N ALA A 138 -5.43 -1.88 5.37
CA ALA A 138 -4.18 -1.60 6.07
C ALA A 138 -3.25 -2.83 6.06
N ARG A 139 -3.79 -4.02 6.35
CA ARG A 139 -3.06 -5.29 6.29
C ARG A 139 -2.56 -5.59 4.88
N LYS A 140 -3.35 -5.32 3.83
CA LYS A 140 -2.90 -5.46 2.42
C LYS A 140 -1.68 -4.58 2.14
N VAL A 141 -1.64 -3.35 2.66
CA VAL A 141 -0.47 -2.45 2.52
C VAL A 141 0.76 -3.03 3.23
N GLU A 142 0.59 -3.54 4.45
CA GLU A 142 1.70 -4.13 5.21
C GLU A 142 2.25 -5.38 4.52
N GLN A 143 1.38 -6.24 3.99
CA GLN A 143 1.77 -7.43 3.22
C GLN A 143 2.55 -7.08 1.95
N ARG A 144 2.11 -6.05 1.20
CA ARG A 144 2.79 -5.61 -0.03
C ARG A 144 4.11 -4.90 0.24
N THR A 145 4.27 -4.24 1.37
CA THR A 145 5.49 -3.45 1.69
C THR A 145 6.48 -4.17 2.60
N GLY A 146 6.04 -5.20 3.33
CA GLY A 146 6.81 -5.84 4.40
C GLY A 146 7.08 -4.90 5.58
N ARG A 147 6.30 -3.82 5.75
CA ARG A 147 6.52 -2.79 6.77
C ARG A 147 5.21 -2.46 7.46
N HIS A 148 5.25 -2.28 8.78
CA HIS A 148 4.10 -1.82 9.54
C HIS A 148 3.69 -0.40 9.14
N LEU A 149 2.40 -0.20 8.92
CA LEU A 149 1.83 1.05 8.38
C LEU A 149 2.03 2.22 9.35
N LEU A 150 1.79 1.99 10.65
CA LEU A 150 2.06 2.95 11.72
C LEU A 150 3.52 3.40 11.74
N ARG A 151 4.46 2.46 11.60
CA ARG A 151 5.89 2.78 11.54
C ARG A 151 6.21 3.62 10.30
N ALA A 152 5.57 3.33 9.16
CA ALA A 152 5.76 4.10 7.92
C ALA A 152 5.28 5.55 8.08
N ILE A 153 4.13 5.78 8.73
CA ILE A 153 3.60 7.12 9.05
C ILE A 153 4.55 7.88 9.98
N VAL A 154 5.01 7.24 11.06
CA VAL A 154 5.96 7.86 12.01
C VAL A 154 7.26 8.27 11.32
N LEU A 155 7.78 7.43 10.41
CA LEU A 155 8.98 7.76 9.64
C LEU A 155 8.77 8.91 8.65
N GLU A 156 7.57 9.09 8.10
CA GLU A 156 7.27 10.23 7.22
C GLU A 156 7.23 11.57 7.95
N ASN A 157 6.80 11.56 9.22
CA ASN A 157 6.77 12.76 10.06
C ASN A 157 8.17 13.17 10.53
N LYS A 158 9.16 12.27 10.45
CA LYS A 158 10.54 12.57 10.78
C LYS A 158 11.24 13.18 9.56
N SER A 159 11.62 14.44 9.66
CA SER A 159 12.52 15.05 8.69
C SER A 159 13.97 14.70 9.03
N VAL A 160 14.66 13.97 8.15
CA VAL A 160 16.12 13.88 8.20
C VAL A 160 16.67 15.09 7.45
N ARG A 161 17.42 15.93 8.16
CA ARG A 161 18.24 16.96 7.53
C ARG A 161 19.65 16.40 7.44
N PHE A 162 20.23 16.42 6.24
CA PHE A 162 21.67 16.27 6.12
C PHE A 162 22.27 17.54 6.73
N VAL A 163 22.99 17.36 7.82
CA VAL A 163 23.81 18.41 8.41
C VAL A 163 25.14 18.33 7.67
N ASP A 164 25.59 19.44 7.10
CA ASP A 164 26.92 19.48 6.51
C ASP A 164 27.94 19.08 7.58
N PRO A 165 28.82 18.09 7.29
CA PRO A 165 29.76 17.62 8.28
C PRO A 165 30.63 18.80 8.72
N ARG A 166 30.70 19.05 10.03
CA ARG A 166 31.64 20.06 10.53
C ARG A 166 33.05 19.55 10.26
N PRO A 167 34.06 20.42 10.15
CA PRO A 167 35.45 19.97 9.97
C PRO A 167 35.92 18.94 11.02
N GLN A 168 35.35 18.99 12.23
CA GLN A 168 35.61 18.04 13.32
C GLN A 168 34.99 16.65 13.08
N ASP A 169 33.88 16.58 12.32
CA ASP A 169 33.17 15.35 11.98
C ASP A 169 33.84 14.63 10.79
N ILE A 170 34.76 15.30 10.09
CA ILE A 170 35.51 14.73 8.97
C ILE A 170 36.73 13.98 9.52
N VAL A 171 36.63 12.66 9.61
CA VAL A 171 37.79 11.81 9.88
C VAL A 171 38.57 11.64 8.58
N VAL A 172 39.69 12.33 8.47
CA VAL A 172 40.65 12.15 7.37
C VAL A 172 41.37 10.83 7.60
N TYR A 173 40.89 9.76 6.97
CA TYR A 173 41.67 8.54 6.83
C TYR A 173 42.71 8.77 5.73
N SER A 174 43.92 9.19 6.13
CA SER A 174 45.10 9.06 5.28
C SER A 174 45.70 7.68 5.51
N PRO A 175 45.74 6.79 4.50
CA PRO A 175 46.50 5.55 4.60
C PRO A 175 48.00 5.91 4.54
N THR A 176 48.56 6.37 5.65
CA THR A 176 50.01 6.53 5.81
C THR A 176 50.56 5.28 6.46
N GLU A 177 51.21 4.48 5.62
CA GLU A 177 52.28 3.50 5.88
C GLU A 177 52.62 3.29 7.37
N SER A 178 52.04 2.24 7.97
CA SER A 178 52.58 1.63 9.19
C SER A 178 53.97 1.07 8.90
N THR A 179 55.00 1.88 9.10
CA THR A 179 56.36 1.41 9.29
C THR A 179 56.57 1.16 10.78
N VAL A 180 56.67 -0.12 11.15
CA VAL A 180 57.73 -0.72 12.00
C VAL A 180 57.27 -2.13 12.38
N GLY A 181 57.93 -3.13 11.78
CA GLY A 181 58.01 -4.48 12.35
C GLY A 181 57.27 -5.56 11.58
N THR A 182 58.05 -6.43 10.94
CA THR A 182 57.70 -7.77 10.44
C THR A 182 57.11 -7.85 9.03
N ALA A 183 57.95 -8.35 8.12
CA ALA A 183 57.57 -8.78 6.79
C ALA A 183 56.50 -9.88 6.83
N ALA A 184 55.33 -9.63 6.23
CA ALA A 184 54.49 -10.63 5.56
C ALA A 184 53.27 -9.95 4.89
N SER A 185 53.24 -10.04 3.56
CA SER A 185 52.04 -10.10 2.72
C SER A 185 51.17 -8.85 2.59
N ALA A 186 51.45 -8.09 1.51
CA ALA A 186 50.46 -7.33 0.78
C ALA A 186 49.41 -8.29 0.17
N ASP A 187 48.44 -8.72 0.97
CA ASP A 187 47.23 -9.41 0.52
C ASP A 187 46.10 -9.09 1.52
N GLY A 188 45.51 -7.90 1.38
CA GLY A 188 44.22 -7.65 2.01
C GLY A 188 43.21 -8.66 1.47
N PRO A 189 42.38 -9.31 2.30
CA PRO A 189 41.47 -10.35 1.83
C PRO A 189 40.57 -9.79 0.72
N ALA A 190 40.62 -10.42 -0.46
CA ALA A 190 39.92 -10.02 -1.67
C ALA A 190 38.38 -9.95 -1.48
N ALA A 191 37.89 -8.86 -0.92
CA ALA A 191 36.47 -8.63 -0.71
C ALA A 191 35.75 -8.42 -2.04
N TRP A 192 34.47 -8.79 -2.12
CA TRP A 192 33.67 -8.59 -3.32
C TRP A 192 32.35 -7.88 -2.99
N PRO A 193 31.93 -6.88 -3.80
CA PRO A 193 30.66 -6.20 -3.62
C PRO A 193 29.50 -7.04 -4.16
N CYS A 194 28.41 -7.14 -3.41
CA CYS A 194 27.19 -7.77 -3.88
C CYS A 194 26.57 -6.97 -5.04
N PRO A 195 26.26 -7.58 -6.19
CA PRO A 195 25.64 -6.87 -7.33
C PRO A 195 24.17 -6.48 -7.07
N ILE A 196 23.50 -7.08 -6.08
CA ILE A 196 22.09 -6.81 -5.76
C ILE A 196 21.96 -5.72 -4.70
N CYS A 197 22.64 -5.89 -3.55
CA CYS A 197 22.46 -5.03 -2.39
C CYS A 197 23.69 -4.19 -2.03
N THR A 198 24.78 -4.27 -2.80
CA THR A 198 26.02 -3.50 -2.61
C THR A 198 26.79 -3.75 -1.31
N SER A 199 26.40 -4.75 -0.51
CA SER A 199 27.16 -5.14 0.68
C SER A 199 28.54 -5.70 0.31
N VAL A 200 29.55 -5.41 1.12
CA VAL A 200 30.92 -5.93 0.94
C VAL A 200 31.04 -7.27 1.68
N ASN A 201 31.31 -8.35 0.95
CA ASN A 201 31.44 -9.70 1.49
C ASN A 201 32.90 -10.15 1.51
N ARG A 202 33.23 -11.16 2.34
CA ARG A 202 34.60 -11.67 2.43
C ARG A 202 35.00 -12.43 1.17
N SER A 203 36.29 -12.57 0.94
CA SER A 203 36.84 -13.35 -0.18
C SER A 203 36.47 -14.83 -0.14
N THR A 204 36.05 -15.34 1.00
CA THR A 204 35.63 -16.73 1.20
C THR A 204 34.14 -16.96 0.99
N ASP A 205 33.33 -15.90 0.95
CA ASP A 205 31.89 -16.01 0.90
C ASP A 205 31.43 -16.27 -0.55
N GLU A 206 30.72 -17.37 -0.78
CA GLU A 206 30.11 -17.70 -2.08
C GLU A 206 28.73 -17.04 -2.28
N THR A 207 28.12 -16.57 -1.20
CA THR A 207 26.85 -15.85 -1.20
C THR A 207 26.94 -14.57 -0.39
N CYS A 208 26.14 -13.58 -0.76
CA CYS A 208 26.03 -12.34 -0.03
C CYS A 208 25.33 -12.58 1.30
N LEU A 209 25.98 -12.20 2.41
CA LEU A 209 25.43 -12.35 3.76
C LEU A 209 24.14 -11.54 3.99
N ALA A 210 23.91 -10.48 3.22
CA ALA A 210 22.76 -9.60 3.38
C ALA A 210 21.53 -10.02 2.55
N CYS A 211 21.72 -10.65 1.38
CA CYS A 211 20.62 -10.96 0.47
C CYS A 211 20.66 -12.35 -0.17
N GLY A 212 21.65 -13.18 0.17
CA GLY A 212 21.81 -14.53 -0.38
C GLY A 212 22.28 -14.61 -1.83
N ALA A 213 22.52 -13.48 -2.51
CA ALA A 213 22.96 -13.45 -3.91
C ALA A 213 24.32 -14.14 -4.10
N ALA A 214 24.46 -15.02 -5.08
CA ALA A 214 25.70 -15.73 -5.38
C ALA A 214 26.81 -14.79 -5.87
N ARG A 215 28.06 -15.13 -5.54
CA ARG A 215 29.26 -14.44 -6.01
C ARG A 215 29.45 -14.70 -7.50
N TYR A 216 29.58 -13.64 -8.27
CA TYR A 216 29.85 -13.72 -9.69
C TYR A 216 31.32 -14.15 -9.92
N ARG A 217 31.59 -15.44 -10.17
CA ARG A 217 32.87 -15.88 -10.74
C ARG A 217 32.77 -15.70 -12.24
N ASN A 218 33.67 -14.91 -12.83
CA ASN A 218 33.72 -14.66 -14.27
C ASN A 218 33.64 -15.96 -15.10
N SER A 219 32.46 -16.25 -15.62
CA SER A 219 32.24 -16.84 -16.93
C SER A 219 31.18 -15.96 -17.59
N ASN A 220 31.52 -15.41 -18.76
CA ASN A 220 30.69 -14.51 -19.56
C ASN A 220 29.21 -14.90 -19.58
N THR A 221 28.33 -14.22 -18.83
CA THR A 221 26.89 -14.20 -19.12
C THR A 221 26.16 -13.08 -18.36
N PHE A 222 26.36 -11.84 -18.80
CA PHE A 222 25.37 -10.77 -18.54
C PHE A 222 24.09 -11.09 -19.32
N PRO A 223 22.89 -11.14 -18.70
CA PRO A 223 21.66 -10.90 -19.43
C PRO A 223 21.27 -9.43 -19.21
N LEU A 224 21.99 -8.53 -19.88
CA LEU A 224 21.55 -7.16 -20.11
C LEU A 224 21.11 -7.07 -21.57
N GLY A 225 19.80 -7.09 -21.79
CA GLY A 225 19.15 -6.60 -23.01
C GLY A 225 19.09 -7.57 -24.20
N ASN A 226 17.89 -7.92 -24.64
CA ASN A 226 17.41 -7.41 -25.93
C ASN A 226 15.92 -7.70 -26.14
N LYS A 227 15.19 -6.65 -26.53
CA LYS A 227 13.91 -6.73 -27.21
C LYS A 227 14.15 -7.30 -28.60
N SER A 228 13.49 -8.40 -28.99
CA SER A 228 12.94 -8.64 -30.35
C SER A 228 12.33 -10.04 -30.48
N ALA A 229 11.00 -10.06 -30.62
CA ALA A 229 10.14 -10.80 -31.56
C ALA A 229 10.35 -12.28 -31.97
N VAL A 230 9.20 -12.91 -32.26
CA VAL A 230 8.92 -14.13 -33.08
C VAL A 230 8.85 -15.44 -32.26
N VAL A 231 7.68 -15.90 -31.79
CA VAL A 231 6.53 -16.60 -32.45
C VAL A 231 6.69 -18.14 -32.46
N ASN A 232 5.55 -18.81 -32.16
CA ASN A 232 5.20 -20.24 -32.09
C ASN A 232 5.52 -20.93 -30.75
N GLY A 233 4.59 -21.61 -30.05
CA GLY A 233 3.25 -22.07 -30.39
C GLY A 233 3.02 -23.43 -29.72
N GLN A 234 1.76 -23.76 -29.40
CA GLN A 234 1.24 -24.99 -28.75
C GLN A 234 1.29 -24.97 -27.20
N LYS A 235 0.21 -24.66 -26.45
CA LYS A 235 -1.18 -25.18 -26.37
C LYS A 235 -1.26 -26.53 -25.66
N GLU A 236 -2.09 -26.53 -24.60
CA GLU A 236 -2.69 -27.64 -23.81
C GLU A 236 -2.23 -27.65 -22.34
N LYS A 237 -3.07 -27.85 -21.31
CA LYS A 237 -4.53 -27.91 -21.14
C LYS A 237 -4.79 -27.91 -19.61
N HIS A 238 -5.89 -27.29 -19.19
CA HIS A 238 -6.56 -27.37 -17.88
C HIS A 238 -6.39 -28.69 -17.11
N THR A 239 -6.27 -28.62 -15.77
CA THR A 239 -7.34 -28.97 -14.81
C THR A 239 -6.94 -28.69 -13.35
N CYS A 240 -7.91 -28.23 -12.56
CA CYS A 240 -7.86 -28.08 -11.10
C CYS A 240 -8.23 -29.41 -10.43
N SER A 241 -7.52 -29.77 -9.35
CA SER A 241 -7.99 -30.73 -8.35
C SER A 241 -7.45 -30.37 -6.97
N ASP A 242 -8.37 -30.28 -6.02
CA ASP A 242 -8.19 -30.37 -4.58
C ASP A 242 -7.34 -31.58 -4.18
N ASP A 243 -6.50 -31.43 -3.15
CA ASP A 243 -6.39 -32.45 -2.09
C ASP A 243 -5.56 -31.97 -0.89
N GLY A 244 -6.18 -32.08 0.28
CA GLY A 244 -5.60 -32.68 1.50
C GLY A 244 -4.42 -32.00 2.20
N GLY A 245 -4.70 -31.32 3.32
CA GLY A 245 -3.69 -30.85 4.27
C GLY A 245 -4.26 -30.58 5.67
N GLU A 246 -4.64 -31.66 6.36
CA GLU A 246 -5.15 -31.72 7.72
C GLU A 246 -4.07 -31.35 8.76
N VAL A 247 -4.33 -30.41 9.67
CA VAL A 247 -3.60 -30.29 10.95
C VAL A 247 -4.51 -29.81 12.06
N ASN A 248 -4.62 -30.69 13.06
CA ASN A 248 -5.43 -30.65 14.25
C ASN A 248 -5.19 -29.42 15.14
N ASN A 249 -6.28 -28.85 15.68
CA ASN A 249 -6.23 -28.26 17.02
C ASN A 249 -7.60 -28.32 17.71
N SER A 250 -7.67 -29.22 18.68
CA SER A 250 -8.78 -29.44 19.60
C SER A 250 -8.70 -28.45 20.76
N VAL A 251 -9.71 -27.59 20.95
CA VAL A 251 -9.96 -26.95 22.25
C VAL A 251 -11.46 -26.98 22.52
N ALA A 252 -11.82 -27.71 23.57
CA ALA A 252 -13.16 -27.98 24.02
C ALA A 252 -13.79 -26.78 24.77
N CYS A 253 -15.07 -26.56 24.52
CA CYS A 253 -15.96 -25.76 25.37
C CYS A 253 -16.51 -26.64 26.51
N PRO A 254 -16.59 -26.13 27.76
CA PRO A 254 -17.51 -26.66 28.74
C PRO A 254 -18.74 -25.75 28.88
N SER A 255 -19.91 -26.36 28.67
CA SER A 255 -21.21 -25.83 29.05
C SER A 255 -21.30 -25.74 30.58
N VAL A 256 -21.72 -24.59 31.10
CA VAL A 256 -22.12 -24.47 32.52
C VAL A 256 -23.52 -23.85 32.57
N SER A 257 -24.49 -24.70 32.93
CA SER A 257 -25.81 -24.29 33.39
C SER A 257 -25.71 -23.98 34.89
N VAL A 258 -26.22 -22.83 35.32
CA VAL A 258 -26.49 -22.55 36.74
C VAL A 258 -27.94 -22.11 36.85
N GLU A 259 -28.74 -22.99 37.46
CA GLU A 259 -30.05 -22.68 38.01
C GLU A 259 -29.90 -21.92 39.33
N GLY A 260 -30.86 -21.04 39.63
CA GLY A 260 -31.32 -20.84 41.01
C GLY A 260 -31.23 -19.43 41.58
N GLY A 261 -32.40 -18.90 41.94
CA GLY A 261 -32.62 -17.79 42.88
C GLY A 261 -32.85 -16.44 42.20
N GLY A 262 -33.99 -15.78 42.27
CA GLY A 262 -35.07 -15.81 43.25
C GLY A 262 -35.16 -14.46 43.97
N VAL A 263 -36.40 -13.94 44.05
CA VAL A 263 -36.94 -13.03 45.09
C VAL A 263 -37.15 -11.54 44.73
N SER A 264 -38.45 -11.24 44.54
CA SER A 264 -39.29 -10.14 45.04
C SER A 264 -39.27 -8.70 44.48
N HIS A 265 -40.46 -8.36 43.95
CA HIS A 265 -41.35 -7.22 44.29
C HIS A 265 -40.74 -5.88 44.71
N VAL A 266 -40.94 -4.87 43.84
CA VAL A 266 -41.92 -3.77 44.03
C VAL A 266 -42.64 -3.57 42.70
#